data_AF-A0A9Q1RJ36-F1
#
_entry.id   AF-A0A9Q1RJ36-F1
#
_cell.length_a   1.000
_cell.length_b   1.000
_cell.length_c   1.000
_cell.angle_alpha   90.00
_cell.angle_beta   90.00
_cell.angle_gamma   90.00
#
_symmetry.space_group_name_H-M   'P 1'
#
loop_
_entity.id
_entity.type
_entity.pdbx_description
1 polymer ?
#
loop_
_entity_poly.entity_id
_entity_poly.type
_entity_poly.pdbx_seq_one_letter_code
_entity_poly.pdbx_strand_id
1 'polypeptide(L)'
;MLKISLAECLSEYYPLAGTFRDEYSVVECNDEGTEFIEARVNCNLSQIIGTSNVKLLNQLLPFEPTGNWGKLKEKTDGREMLVAAQANLFRCGGLAIGVCISHKIADRTSVVAFLNSWASTRENANIIPPPIFDSAKNSPPREMPRYSHDTGITNKTIVTKRFIFDSSSIQALKNQASNGIIGSLDENVKFPTRVEAVSALIWRRVLALYRSKPKAAKICVAVHAVNIRQRMKLPVPNHTFGNYGTVAIAPVVSTSDINITILAEKLNKSIRNINADYVENVIKGGNNMNGSRSMLLGPSKNTAGPDNNFEESEQHQSRLDDHSVETTVKAFSKGDLEVCNFTSWCRCPVYEVDFGWGNPEWSEVFAVAFALLAAGAVILTLNVLLLDNVILKVVVVCVALAWSSWAAYPFMSTAVNPRRKALTLYPVVLMYVSVGFLIIAID
;
A
#
# COMPACT_ATOMS: atom_id res chain seq x y z
N MET A 1 -11.40 5.92 26.14
CA MET A 1 -12.19 5.39 25.01
C MET A 1 -11.35 4.48 24.13
N LEU A 2 -10.37 4.97 23.34
CA LEU A 2 -9.56 4.12 22.43
C LEU A 2 -8.99 2.83 23.06
N LYS A 3 -8.44 2.90 24.28
CA LYS A 3 -7.95 1.73 25.03
C LYS A 3 -9.04 0.70 25.37
N ILE A 4 -10.25 1.18 25.69
CA ILE A 4 -11.40 0.32 26.04
C ILE A 4 -11.89 -0.40 24.78
N SER A 5 -12.13 0.35 23.70
CA SER A 5 -12.57 -0.23 22.42
C SER A 5 -11.52 -1.13 21.78
N LEU A 6 -10.23 -0.93 22.10
CA LEU A 6 -9.16 -1.84 21.70
C LEU A 6 -9.29 -3.18 22.44
N ALA A 7 -9.48 -3.16 23.76
CA ALA A 7 -9.67 -4.38 24.55
C ALA A 7 -10.95 -5.14 24.14
N GLU A 8 -12.04 -4.42 23.86
CA GLU A 8 -13.28 -5.00 23.33
C GLU A 8 -13.06 -5.62 21.94
N CYS A 9 -12.43 -4.90 21.01
CA CYS A 9 -12.12 -5.43 19.67
C CYS A 9 -11.15 -6.63 19.73
N LEU A 10 -10.21 -6.64 20.68
CA LEU A 10 -9.31 -7.77 20.92
C LEU A 10 -10.01 -9.01 21.48
N SER A 11 -11.24 -8.89 22.00
CA SER A 11 -12.03 -10.08 22.38
C SER A 11 -12.48 -10.87 21.14
N GLU A 12 -12.79 -10.18 20.03
CA GLU A 12 -13.02 -10.84 18.73
C GLU A 12 -11.71 -11.20 18.02
N TYR A 13 -10.70 -10.31 18.11
CA TYR A 13 -9.37 -10.51 17.54
C TYR A 13 -8.40 -11.16 18.55
N TYR A 14 -8.88 -12.14 19.33
CA TYR A 14 -8.16 -12.76 20.45
C TYR A 14 -6.72 -13.23 20.16
N PRO A 15 -6.34 -13.73 18.96
CA PRO A 15 -4.95 -14.09 18.70
C PRO A 15 -3.99 -12.88 18.74
N LEU A 16 -4.48 -11.65 18.56
CA LEU A 16 -3.68 -10.44 18.65
C LEU A 16 -3.37 -10.02 20.10
N ALA A 17 -4.18 -10.46 21.07
CA ALA A 17 -3.89 -10.32 22.50
C ALA A 17 -2.94 -11.41 23.02
N GLY A 18 -2.54 -12.35 22.16
CA GLY A 18 -1.56 -13.38 22.45
C GLY A 18 -0.12 -13.00 22.09
N THR A 19 0.76 -14.00 22.15
CA THR A 19 2.18 -13.86 21.79
C THR A 19 2.59 -14.86 20.72
N PHE A 20 3.51 -14.49 19.85
CA PHE A 20 4.13 -15.40 18.88
C PHE A 20 5.34 -16.14 19.47
N ARG A 21 5.42 -17.46 19.24
CA ARG A 21 6.64 -18.26 19.46
C ARG A 21 7.30 -18.60 18.13
N ASP A 22 8.47 -18.03 17.90
CA ASP A 22 9.26 -18.22 16.69
C ASP A 22 9.73 -19.67 16.49
N GLU A 23 10.05 -20.36 17.60
CA GLU A 23 10.52 -21.74 17.61
C GLU A 23 9.56 -22.72 16.91
N TYR A 24 8.25 -22.52 17.11
CA TYR A 24 7.17 -23.35 16.59
C TYR A 24 6.35 -22.66 15.49
N SER A 25 6.64 -21.39 15.19
CA SER A 25 5.84 -20.54 14.28
C SER A 25 4.34 -20.48 14.64
N VAL A 26 4.03 -20.43 15.94
CA VAL A 26 2.67 -20.51 16.50
C VAL A 26 2.32 -19.25 17.28
N VAL A 27 1.04 -18.87 17.25
CA VAL A 27 0.46 -17.87 18.16
C VAL A 27 -0.09 -18.57 19.39
N GLU A 28 0.43 -18.24 20.56
CA GLU A 28 -0.15 -18.59 21.85
C GLU A 28 -1.22 -17.56 22.20
N CYS A 29 -2.50 -17.95 22.17
CA CYS A 29 -3.61 -17.14 22.65
C CYS A 29 -3.64 -17.20 24.19
N ASN A 30 -2.72 -16.47 24.82
CA ASN A 30 -2.44 -16.51 26.26
C ASN A 30 -2.84 -15.21 27.00
N ASP A 31 -3.58 -14.33 26.32
CA ASP A 31 -4.13 -13.06 26.82
C ASP A 31 -3.14 -12.16 27.58
N GLU A 32 -1.85 -12.26 27.24
CA GLU A 32 -0.77 -11.37 27.72
C GLU A 32 -1.01 -9.90 27.31
N GLY A 33 -1.84 -9.67 26.30
CA GLY A 33 -2.37 -8.38 25.92
C GLY A 33 -1.51 -7.63 24.89
N THR A 34 -1.66 -6.31 24.90
CA THR A 34 -1.01 -5.38 23.96
C THR A 34 -0.57 -4.12 24.67
N GLU A 35 0.50 -3.49 24.19
CA GLU A 35 0.88 -2.16 24.65
C GLU A 35 0.07 -1.05 23.96
N PHE A 36 -0.52 -0.20 24.79
CA PHE A 36 -1.23 1.02 24.37
C PHE A 36 -0.57 2.23 25.01
N ILE A 37 0.15 3.02 24.22
CA ILE A 37 0.91 4.19 24.67
C ILE A 37 0.11 5.48 24.42
N GLU A 38 0.12 6.40 25.37
CA GLU A 38 -0.45 7.74 25.23
C GLU A 38 0.66 8.79 25.26
N ALA A 39 0.77 9.59 24.20
CA ALA A 39 1.83 10.58 24.01
C ALA A 39 1.26 11.98 23.73
N ARG A 40 1.96 13.02 24.21
CA ARG A 40 1.67 14.42 23.87
C ARG A 40 2.78 14.97 22.98
N VAL A 41 2.42 15.46 21.80
CA VAL A 41 3.38 16.01 20.83
C VAL A 41 3.39 17.53 20.93
N ASN A 42 4.55 18.11 21.27
CA ASN A 42 4.71 19.55 21.46
C ASN A 42 4.84 20.34 20.13
N CYS A 43 3.98 20.03 19.16
CA CYS A 43 3.90 20.70 17.87
C CYS A 43 2.44 20.66 17.36
N ASN A 44 2.18 21.34 16.23
CA ASN A 44 0.90 21.22 15.55
C ASN A 44 0.93 20.08 14.53
N LEU A 45 -0.17 19.35 14.38
CA LEU A 45 -0.26 18.21 13.46
C LEU A 45 0.11 18.58 12.00
N SER A 46 -0.23 19.81 11.59
CA SER A 46 0.14 20.37 10.28
C SER A 46 1.65 20.46 10.00
N GLN A 47 2.50 20.40 11.04
CA GLN A 47 3.97 20.41 10.91
C GLN A 47 4.54 19.00 10.66
N ILE A 48 3.76 17.94 10.92
CA ILE A 48 4.14 16.56 10.64
C ILE A 48 3.45 16.05 9.37
N ILE A 49 2.18 16.41 9.14
CA ILE A 49 1.41 16.00 7.96
C ILE A 49 2.20 16.24 6.67
N GLY A 50 2.43 15.16 5.94
CA GLY A 50 3.08 15.19 4.64
C GLY A 50 4.62 15.28 4.64
N THR A 51 5.26 15.22 5.82
CA THR A 51 6.71 14.97 5.88
C THR A 51 7.08 13.65 5.19
N SER A 52 8.34 13.49 4.80
CA SER A 52 8.90 12.18 4.41
C SER A 52 10.04 11.77 5.35
N ASN A 53 10.12 12.39 6.53
CA ASN A 53 11.14 12.09 7.53
C ASN A 53 10.71 10.88 8.37
N VAL A 54 11.05 9.67 7.92
CA VAL A 54 10.70 8.41 8.60
C VAL A 54 11.10 8.40 10.07
N LYS A 55 12.23 9.03 10.46
CA LYS A 55 12.65 9.12 11.87
C LYS A 55 11.72 9.94 12.75
N LEU A 56 11.00 10.90 12.17
CA LEU A 56 9.99 11.71 12.86
C LEU A 56 8.65 10.96 12.93
N LEU A 57 8.36 10.15 11.92
CA LEU A 57 7.14 9.37 11.79
C LEU A 57 7.16 8.13 12.69
N ASN A 58 8.32 7.47 12.83
CA ASN A 58 8.51 6.35 13.74
C ASN A 58 8.34 6.76 15.22
N GLN A 59 8.51 8.04 15.58
CA GLN A 59 8.20 8.54 16.94
C GLN A 59 6.69 8.59 17.24
N LEU A 60 5.82 8.52 16.22
CA LEU A 60 4.38 8.41 16.39
C LEU A 60 3.90 6.96 16.50
N LEU A 61 4.77 6.00 16.18
CA LEU A 61 4.53 4.58 16.40
C LEU A 61 4.89 4.25 17.86
N PRO A 62 4.23 3.23 18.46
CA PRO A 62 4.59 2.78 19.81
C PRO A 62 6.03 2.29 19.89
N PHE A 63 6.61 1.82 18.78
CA PHE A 63 7.97 1.27 18.70
C PHE A 63 8.60 1.50 17.33
N GLU A 64 9.93 1.46 17.29
CA GLU A 64 10.70 1.50 16.04
C GLU A 64 10.38 0.25 15.19
N PRO A 65 9.81 0.39 13.97
CA PRO A 65 9.29 -0.74 13.20
C PRO A 65 10.39 -1.60 12.55
N THR A 66 11.65 -1.17 12.61
CA THR A 66 12.80 -1.90 12.07
C THR A 66 13.64 -2.51 13.19
N GLY A 67 13.82 -3.84 13.16
CA GLY A 67 14.68 -4.57 14.10
C GLY A 67 13.87 -5.45 15.06
N ASN A 68 14.30 -5.54 16.31
CA ASN A 68 13.76 -6.43 17.35
C ASN A 68 12.40 -5.97 17.94
N TRP A 69 11.54 -5.31 17.16
CA TRP A 69 10.18 -4.99 17.57
C TRP A 69 9.38 -6.28 17.84
N GLY A 70 8.45 -6.22 18.79
CA GLY A 70 7.66 -7.35 19.29
C GLY A 70 8.36 -8.07 20.43
N LYS A 71 9.70 -8.14 20.46
CA LYS A 71 10.44 -8.87 21.50
C LYS A 71 10.24 -8.21 22.87
N LEU A 72 9.58 -8.95 23.76
CA LEU A 72 9.30 -8.53 25.13
C LEU A 72 10.61 -8.53 25.92
N LYS A 73 11.20 -7.35 26.15
CA LYS A 73 12.56 -7.17 26.72
C LYS A 73 12.77 -7.84 28.08
N GLU A 74 11.69 -8.07 28.82
CA GLU A 74 11.71 -8.68 30.16
C GLU A 74 11.55 -10.21 30.12
N LYS A 75 11.23 -10.80 28.96
CA LYS A 75 11.01 -12.26 28.82
C LYS A 75 12.12 -12.90 28.00
N THR A 76 12.93 -13.72 28.67
CA THR A 76 14.03 -14.50 28.07
C THR A 76 13.55 -15.70 27.24
N ASP A 77 12.24 -15.93 27.13
CA ASP A 77 11.65 -17.12 26.48
C ASP A 77 11.30 -16.92 24.98
N GLY A 78 11.75 -15.80 24.40
CA GLY A 78 11.65 -15.55 22.95
C GLY A 78 10.27 -15.19 22.44
N ARG A 79 9.29 -14.91 23.31
CA ARG A 79 7.95 -14.46 22.91
C ARG A 79 7.92 -13.06 22.32
N GLU A 80 7.12 -12.89 21.27
CA GLU A 80 6.90 -11.61 20.59
C GLU A 80 5.44 -11.15 20.70
N MET A 81 5.22 -9.87 21.03
CA MET A 81 3.93 -9.19 20.98
C MET A 81 3.46 -8.99 19.53
N LEU A 82 2.16 -9.15 19.30
CA LEU A 82 1.57 -9.24 17.96
C LEU A 82 0.96 -7.92 17.44
N VAL A 83 0.45 -7.08 18.33
CA VAL A 83 -0.01 -5.72 18.03
C VAL A 83 0.40 -4.76 19.15
N ALA A 84 0.64 -3.50 18.83
CA ALA A 84 0.67 -2.38 19.77
C ALA A 84 0.14 -1.10 19.09
N ALA A 85 -0.33 -0.14 19.90
CA ALA A 85 -0.81 1.15 19.42
C ALA A 85 -0.30 2.33 20.26
N GLN A 86 -0.17 3.50 19.62
CA GLN A 86 0.17 4.76 20.28
C GLN A 86 -0.81 5.87 19.85
N ALA A 87 -1.44 6.51 20.82
CA ALA A 87 -2.28 7.69 20.62
C ALA A 87 -1.46 8.97 20.87
N ASN A 88 -1.29 9.78 19.83
CA ASN A 88 -0.44 10.98 19.85
C ASN A 88 -1.31 12.25 19.79
N LEU A 89 -1.49 12.93 20.92
CA LEU A 89 -2.26 14.17 20.99
C LEU A 89 -1.36 15.39 20.72
N PHE A 90 -1.67 16.16 19.68
CA PHE A 90 -0.96 17.36 19.27
C PHE A 90 -1.46 18.61 19.99
N ARG A 91 -0.63 19.66 20.04
CA ARG A 91 -0.99 20.93 20.69
C ARG A 91 -2.24 21.60 20.10
N CYS A 92 -2.50 21.37 18.82
CA CYS A 92 -3.69 21.87 18.12
C CYS A 92 -4.96 21.00 18.32
N GLY A 93 -4.93 19.99 19.21
CA GLY A 93 -6.04 19.05 19.42
C GLY A 93 -6.14 17.93 18.38
N GLY A 94 -5.29 17.94 17.34
CA GLY A 94 -5.18 16.85 16.38
C GLY A 94 -4.65 15.56 17.02
N LEU A 95 -5.00 14.42 16.44
CA LEU A 95 -4.64 13.09 16.93
C LEU A 95 -3.97 12.28 15.81
N ALA A 96 -2.86 11.61 16.10
CA ALA A 96 -2.33 10.55 15.24
C ALA A 96 -2.31 9.22 16.00
N ILE A 97 -2.87 8.16 15.39
CA ILE A 97 -2.84 6.81 15.95
C ILE A 97 -1.79 6.01 15.18
N GLY A 98 -0.66 5.72 15.83
CA GLY A 98 0.34 4.80 15.32
C GLY A 98 -0.02 3.37 15.70
N VAL A 99 0.10 2.41 14.79
CA VAL A 99 -0.20 1.00 15.06
C VAL A 99 0.89 0.13 14.45
N CYS A 100 1.43 -0.79 15.25
CA CYS A 100 2.40 -1.78 14.81
C CYS A 100 1.76 -3.17 14.91
N ILE A 101 1.74 -3.94 13.82
CA ILE A 101 1.23 -5.32 13.78
C ILE A 101 2.30 -6.22 13.18
N SER A 102 2.50 -7.40 13.77
CA SER A 102 3.50 -8.36 13.28
C SER A 102 3.12 -8.91 11.90
N HIS A 103 3.98 -8.66 10.91
CA HIS A 103 3.78 -9.18 9.55
C HIS A 103 3.89 -10.73 9.49
N LYS A 104 4.38 -11.40 10.54
CA LYS A 104 4.36 -12.87 10.65
C LYS A 104 2.93 -13.43 10.58
N ILE A 105 1.94 -12.69 11.10
CA ILE A 105 0.54 -13.13 11.19
C ILE A 105 -0.45 -12.36 10.30
N ALA A 106 -0.12 -11.15 9.86
CA ALA A 106 -1.07 -10.25 9.22
C ALA A 106 -0.53 -9.66 7.91
N ASP A 107 -1.28 -9.82 6.82
CA ASP A 107 -1.10 -9.01 5.62
C ASP A 107 -1.88 -7.68 5.71
N ARG A 108 -1.65 -6.78 4.73
CA ARG A 108 -2.33 -5.47 4.66
C ARG A 108 -3.86 -5.55 4.71
N THR A 109 -4.46 -6.64 4.25
CA THR A 109 -5.93 -6.79 4.26
C THR A 109 -6.41 -7.08 5.68
N SER A 110 -5.68 -7.94 6.39
CA SER A 110 -5.91 -8.28 7.80
C SER A 110 -5.72 -7.08 8.71
N VAL A 111 -4.65 -6.29 8.48
CA VAL A 111 -4.40 -5.01 9.18
C VAL A 111 -5.58 -4.07 9.02
N VAL A 112 -6.06 -3.86 7.78
CA VAL A 112 -7.15 -2.91 7.53
C VAL A 112 -8.52 -3.44 7.99
N ALA A 113 -8.74 -4.76 7.99
CA ALA A 113 -9.91 -5.36 8.63
C ALA A 113 -9.91 -5.07 10.13
N PHE A 114 -8.81 -5.35 10.83
CA PHE A 114 -8.65 -5.05 12.26
C PHE A 114 -8.84 -3.56 12.59
N LEU A 115 -8.22 -2.65 11.84
CA LEU A 115 -8.37 -1.20 12.08
C LEU A 115 -9.82 -0.74 11.94
N ASN A 116 -10.54 -1.22 10.92
CA ASN A 116 -11.96 -0.90 10.76
C ASN A 116 -12.80 -1.50 11.89
N SER A 117 -12.57 -2.76 12.28
CA SER A 117 -13.26 -3.39 13.42
C SER A 117 -13.05 -2.59 14.71
N TRP A 118 -11.81 -2.24 15.06
CA TRP A 118 -11.50 -1.45 16.26
C TRP A 118 -12.19 -0.08 16.27
N ALA A 119 -12.26 0.57 15.11
CA ALA A 119 -12.99 1.83 14.93
C ALA A 119 -14.50 1.64 15.10
N SER A 120 -15.08 0.60 14.51
CA SER A 120 -16.50 0.26 14.58
C SER A 120 -16.95 -0.15 16.00
N THR A 121 -16.14 -0.94 16.72
CA THR A 121 -16.34 -1.25 18.15
C THR A 121 -16.42 0.03 18.95
N ARG A 122 -15.52 1.00 18.70
CA ARG A 122 -15.49 2.29 19.39
C ARG A 122 -16.74 3.14 19.13
N GLU A 123 -17.35 3.02 17.96
CA GLU A 123 -18.63 3.67 17.62
C GLU A 123 -19.86 2.92 18.19
N ASN A 124 -19.68 1.73 18.80
CA ASN A 124 -20.74 0.75 19.08
C ASN A 124 -21.55 0.37 17.82
N ALA A 125 -20.91 0.43 16.66
CA ALA A 125 -21.50 0.08 15.38
C ALA A 125 -21.24 -1.41 15.08
N ASN A 126 -22.22 -2.27 15.32
CA ASN A 126 -22.15 -3.72 15.02
C ASN A 126 -22.34 -4.00 13.52
N ILE A 127 -21.59 -3.30 12.66
CA ILE A 127 -21.76 -3.28 11.19
C ILE A 127 -20.72 -4.16 10.49
N ILE A 128 -19.55 -4.37 11.11
CA ILE A 128 -18.44 -5.11 10.51
C ILE A 128 -18.52 -6.60 10.86
N PRO A 129 -18.32 -7.53 9.89
CA PRO A 129 -18.29 -8.95 10.18
C PRO A 129 -17.05 -9.33 11.02
N PRO A 130 -17.20 -10.28 11.97
CA PRO A 130 -16.09 -10.71 12.84
C PRO A 130 -14.97 -11.37 12.02
N PRO A 131 -13.73 -11.40 12.55
CA PRO A 131 -12.59 -12.02 11.88
C PRO A 131 -12.75 -13.54 11.77
N ILE A 132 -12.28 -14.12 10.66
CA ILE A 132 -12.19 -15.57 10.48
C ILE A 132 -10.72 -16.00 10.64
N PHE A 133 -10.42 -16.74 11.71
CA PHE A 133 -9.10 -17.31 12.02
C PHE A 133 -8.99 -18.78 11.59
N ASP A 134 -9.30 -19.06 10.33
CA ASP A 134 -9.50 -20.44 9.82
C ASP A 134 -8.57 -20.77 8.63
N SER A 135 -7.32 -20.30 8.71
CA SER A 135 -6.33 -20.51 7.65
C SER A 135 -5.99 -21.98 7.43
N ALA A 136 -6.01 -22.80 8.48
CA ALA A 136 -5.68 -24.23 8.40
C ALA A 136 -6.63 -25.04 7.52
N LYS A 137 -7.94 -24.70 7.46
CA LYS A 137 -8.90 -25.34 6.53
C LYS A 137 -8.64 -25.00 5.06
N ASN A 138 -8.07 -23.81 4.81
CA ASN A 138 -7.85 -23.27 3.47
C ASN A 138 -6.44 -23.58 2.93
N SER A 139 -5.48 -23.77 3.82
CA SER A 139 -4.10 -24.14 3.54
C SER A 139 -3.60 -25.02 4.69
N PRO A 140 -3.40 -26.34 4.48
CA PRO A 140 -2.91 -27.23 5.52
C PRO A 140 -1.60 -26.73 6.15
N PRO A 141 -1.42 -26.89 7.48
CA PRO A 141 -0.15 -26.57 8.14
C PRO A 141 1.02 -27.32 7.51
N ARG A 142 2.18 -26.65 7.44
CA ARG A 142 3.41 -27.17 6.85
C ARG A 142 4.59 -26.69 7.65
N GLU A 143 5.60 -27.54 7.80
CA GLU A 143 6.90 -27.11 8.27
C GLU A 143 7.47 -26.07 7.30
N MET A 144 7.78 -24.90 7.83
CA MET A 144 8.41 -23.80 7.11
C MET A 144 9.86 -23.71 7.61
N PRO A 145 10.87 -23.62 6.72
CA PRO A 145 12.25 -23.40 7.14
C PRO A 145 12.34 -22.16 8.02
N ARG A 146 13.02 -22.26 9.18
CA ARG A 146 13.22 -21.11 10.08
C ARG A 146 13.92 -19.98 9.32
N TYR A 147 13.26 -18.82 9.25
CA TYR A 147 13.78 -17.65 8.53
C TYR A 147 14.73 -16.86 9.42
N SER A 148 15.80 -16.32 8.83
CA SER A 148 16.60 -15.30 9.51
C SER A 148 15.86 -13.96 9.50
N HIS A 149 15.65 -13.37 10.67
CA HIS A 149 14.95 -12.08 10.84
C HIS A 149 15.65 -10.86 10.22
N ASP A 150 16.88 -11.03 9.69
CA ASP A 150 17.73 -9.96 9.15
C ASP A 150 17.53 -9.71 7.64
N THR A 151 16.56 -10.36 6.99
CA THR A 151 16.39 -10.32 5.52
C THR A 151 15.96 -8.93 5.05
N GLY A 152 16.91 -8.20 4.45
CA GLY A 152 16.71 -6.83 3.96
C GLY A 152 17.21 -5.72 4.91
N ILE A 153 17.65 -6.07 6.13
CA ILE A 153 18.35 -5.11 6.99
C ILE A 153 19.78 -4.95 6.46
N THR A 154 20.15 -3.73 6.05
CA THR A 154 21.49 -3.44 5.54
C THR A 154 22.13 -2.29 6.30
N ASN A 155 23.45 -2.34 6.50
CA ASN A 155 24.22 -1.25 7.10
C ASN A 155 24.38 -0.03 6.17
N LYS A 156 23.67 0.02 5.03
CA LYS A 156 23.69 1.13 4.09
C LYS A 156 22.66 2.18 4.51
N THR A 157 22.98 3.45 4.32
CA THR A 157 22.02 4.54 4.55
C THR A 157 20.90 4.47 3.52
N ILE A 158 19.72 4.02 3.93
CA ILE A 158 18.50 4.02 3.10
C ILE A 158 17.74 5.32 3.39
N VAL A 159 17.30 6.00 2.33
CA VAL A 159 16.50 7.23 2.42
C VAL A 159 15.16 6.99 1.73
N THR A 160 14.08 7.03 2.51
CA THR A 160 12.72 6.97 1.97
C THR A 160 12.30 8.34 1.44
N LYS A 161 11.68 8.36 0.26
CA LYS A 161 11.09 9.56 -0.37
C LYS A 161 9.67 9.26 -0.83
N ARG A 162 8.78 10.24 -0.67
CA ARG A 162 7.37 10.15 -1.06
C ARG A 162 7.18 10.83 -2.42
N PHE A 163 6.74 10.06 -3.41
CA PHE A 163 6.40 10.56 -4.75
C PHE A 163 4.88 10.56 -4.90
N ILE A 164 4.31 11.71 -5.25
CA ILE A 164 2.87 11.89 -5.42
C ILE A 164 2.57 11.98 -6.92
N PHE A 165 1.61 11.18 -7.37
CA PHE A 165 1.10 11.19 -8.74
C PHE A 165 -0.37 11.61 -8.71
N ASP A 166 -0.68 12.78 -9.25
CA ASP A 166 -2.06 13.26 -9.40
C ASP A 166 -2.82 12.51 -10.51
N SER A 167 -4.13 12.74 -10.60
CA SER A 167 -5.03 12.04 -11.55
C SER A 167 -4.60 12.25 -13.01
N SER A 168 -4.21 13.47 -13.37
CA SER A 168 -3.69 13.84 -14.70
C SER A 168 -2.39 13.11 -15.04
N SER A 169 -1.45 13.05 -14.10
CA SER A 169 -0.17 12.35 -14.23
C SER A 169 -0.39 10.84 -14.38
N ILE A 170 -1.31 10.27 -13.59
CA ILE A 170 -1.73 8.87 -13.73
C ILE A 170 -2.34 8.61 -15.10
N GLN A 171 -3.21 9.50 -15.60
CA GLN A 171 -3.85 9.34 -16.91
C GLN A 171 -2.82 9.42 -18.04
N ALA A 172 -1.91 10.39 -18.00
CA ALA A 172 -0.80 10.50 -18.94
C ALA A 172 0.11 9.25 -18.93
N LEU A 173 0.42 8.69 -17.75
CA LEU A 173 1.21 7.46 -17.62
C LEU A 173 0.47 6.23 -18.15
N LYS A 174 -0.84 6.10 -17.88
CA LYS A 174 -1.67 5.04 -18.47
C LYS A 174 -1.67 5.15 -19.99
N ASN A 175 -1.86 6.34 -20.55
CA ASN A 175 -1.83 6.56 -21.99
C ASN A 175 -0.46 6.18 -22.56
N GLN A 176 0.65 6.68 -21.98
CA GLN A 176 2.01 6.33 -22.43
C GLN A 176 2.27 4.82 -22.40
N ALA A 177 1.83 4.13 -21.34
CA ALA A 177 1.93 2.68 -21.20
C ALA A 177 0.94 1.89 -22.08
N SER A 178 0.07 2.58 -22.84
CA SER A 178 -0.88 2.01 -23.80
C SER A 178 -0.53 2.31 -25.26
N ASN A 179 0.53 3.07 -25.54
CA ASN A 179 0.85 3.52 -26.89
C ASN A 179 1.11 2.38 -27.90
N GLY A 180 1.52 1.19 -27.44
CA GLY A 180 1.65 -0.01 -28.29
C GLY A 180 0.42 -0.93 -28.34
N ILE A 181 -0.67 -0.55 -27.64
CA ILE A 181 -1.94 -1.28 -27.57
C ILE A 181 -3.00 -0.63 -28.48
N ILE A 182 -2.92 0.69 -28.66
CA ILE A 182 -3.86 1.46 -29.49
C ILE A 182 -3.75 0.97 -30.95
N GLY A 183 -4.84 0.35 -31.45
CA GLY A 183 -4.90 -0.27 -32.78
C GLY A 183 -4.78 -1.80 -32.80
N SER A 184 -4.58 -2.45 -31.65
CA SER A 184 -4.65 -3.93 -31.56
C SER A 184 -6.09 -4.42 -31.75
N LEU A 185 -6.26 -5.47 -32.57
CA LEU A 185 -7.53 -6.16 -32.80
C LEU A 185 -7.81 -7.29 -31.77
N ASP A 186 -6.86 -7.60 -30.89
CA ASP A 186 -7.04 -8.62 -29.85
C ASP A 186 -7.81 -8.04 -28.64
N GLU A 187 -9.06 -8.45 -28.50
CA GLU A 187 -9.97 -8.06 -27.40
C GLU A 187 -9.44 -8.43 -26.00
N ASN A 188 -8.46 -9.34 -25.90
CA ASN A 188 -7.82 -9.70 -24.63
C ASN A 188 -6.80 -8.65 -24.16
N VAL A 189 -6.35 -7.75 -25.05
CA VAL A 189 -5.40 -6.69 -24.72
C VAL A 189 -6.09 -5.60 -23.91
N LYS A 190 -5.77 -5.59 -22.62
CA LYS A 190 -6.40 -4.73 -21.61
C LYS A 190 -5.43 -3.65 -21.17
N PHE A 191 -5.90 -2.40 -21.22
CA PHE A 191 -5.16 -1.22 -20.77
C PHE A 191 -4.59 -1.38 -19.35
N PRO A 192 -3.36 -0.88 -19.09
CA PRO A 192 -2.73 -0.99 -17.78
C PRO A 192 -3.51 -0.22 -16.71
N THR A 193 -3.61 -0.83 -15.53
CA THR A 193 -4.14 -0.20 -14.33
C THR A 193 -3.22 0.93 -13.85
N ARG A 194 -3.74 1.80 -12.97
CA ARG A 194 -2.93 2.84 -12.29
C ARG A 194 -1.69 2.24 -11.59
N VAL A 195 -1.83 1.07 -10.96
CA VAL A 195 -0.74 0.41 -10.24
C VAL A 195 0.33 -0.06 -11.22
N GLU A 196 -0.07 -0.74 -12.31
CA GLU A 196 0.85 -1.22 -13.34
C GLU A 196 1.58 -0.06 -14.04
N ALA A 197 0.87 1.02 -14.42
CA ALA A 197 1.48 2.18 -15.09
C ALA A 197 2.49 2.93 -14.20
N VAL A 198 2.18 3.17 -12.92
CA VAL A 198 3.11 3.82 -11.97
C VAL A 198 4.28 2.89 -11.64
N SER A 199 4.04 1.60 -11.44
CA SER A 199 5.12 0.63 -11.20
C SER A 199 6.04 0.49 -12.41
N ALA A 200 5.50 0.46 -13.63
CA ALA A 200 6.28 0.44 -14.87
C ALA A 200 7.15 1.71 -15.02
N LEU A 201 6.65 2.89 -14.64
CA LEU A 201 7.47 4.10 -14.60
C LEU A 201 8.63 3.97 -13.60
N ILE A 202 8.35 3.57 -12.36
CA ILE A 202 9.36 3.45 -11.30
C ILE A 202 10.40 2.41 -11.72
N TRP A 203 9.95 1.23 -12.17
CA TRP A 203 10.81 0.17 -12.67
C TRP A 203 11.68 0.62 -13.85
N ARG A 204 11.14 1.39 -14.81
CA ARG A 204 11.93 2.01 -15.90
C ARG A 204 13.05 2.92 -15.40
N ARG A 205 12.78 3.72 -14.36
CA ARG A 205 13.80 4.63 -13.77
C ARG A 205 14.86 3.86 -12.98
N VAL A 206 14.43 2.88 -12.21
CA VAL A 206 15.30 1.94 -11.47
C VAL A 206 16.21 1.18 -12.44
N LEU A 207 15.65 0.64 -13.53
CA LEU A 207 16.39 -0.02 -14.62
C LEU A 207 17.43 0.89 -15.28
N ALA A 208 17.11 2.17 -15.53
CA ALA A 208 18.05 3.14 -16.06
C ALA A 208 19.20 3.44 -15.09
N LEU A 209 18.91 3.58 -13.79
CA LEU A 209 19.93 3.77 -12.73
C LEU A 209 20.86 2.56 -12.58
N TYR A 210 20.37 1.35 -12.82
CA TYR A 210 21.20 0.14 -12.81
C TYR A 210 22.11 0.04 -14.04
N ARG A 211 21.65 0.48 -15.22
CA ARG A 211 22.47 0.51 -16.44
C ARG A 211 23.65 1.47 -16.36
N SER A 212 23.54 2.55 -15.57
CA SER A 212 24.66 3.46 -15.33
C SER A 212 25.72 2.94 -14.35
N LYS A 213 25.56 1.74 -13.78
CA LYS A 213 26.56 1.14 -12.88
C LYS A 213 27.63 0.35 -13.67
N PRO A 214 28.93 0.40 -13.29
CA PRO A 214 30.00 -0.34 -13.99
C PRO A 214 29.86 -1.88 -14.01
N LYS A 215 29.08 -2.43 -13.07
CA LYS A 215 28.71 -3.85 -13.01
C LYS A 215 27.18 -3.95 -12.98
N ALA A 216 26.53 -3.60 -14.09
CA ALA A 216 25.09 -3.66 -14.21
C ALA A 216 24.60 -5.12 -14.17
N ALA A 217 23.58 -5.39 -13.35
CA ALA A 217 22.89 -6.68 -13.33
C ALA A 217 22.31 -7.00 -14.71
N LYS A 218 22.50 -8.24 -15.19
CA LYS A 218 22.00 -8.68 -16.51
C LYS A 218 20.48 -8.73 -16.54
N ILE A 219 19.86 -9.03 -15.41
CA ILE A 219 18.41 -9.17 -15.26
C ILE A 219 17.94 -8.21 -14.16
N CYS A 220 16.87 -7.47 -14.46
CA CYS A 220 16.12 -6.69 -13.49
C CYS A 220 14.70 -7.25 -13.40
N VAL A 221 14.18 -7.40 -12.19
CA VAL A 221 12.85 -7.98 -11.94
C VAL A 221 11.99 -6.99 -11.17
N ALA A 222 10.75 -6.80 -11.60
CA ALA A 222 9.73 -6.25 -10.73
C ALA A 222 8.98 -7.37 -10.00
N VAL A 223 8.82 -7.21 -8.69
CA VAL A 223 8.09 -8.15 -7.82
C VAL A 223 6.89 -7.41 -7.24
N HIS A 224 5.68 -7.95 -7.41
CA HIS A 224 4.43 -7.35 -6.92
C HIS A 224 3.74 -8.26 -5.92
N ALA A 225 3.47 -7.78 -4.71
CA ALA A 225 2.66 -8.50 -3.73
C ALA A 225 1.17 -8.51 -4.15
N VAL A 226 0.60 -9.71 -4.27
CA VAL A 226 -0.77 -9.95 -4.75
C VAL A 226 -1.60 -10.66 -3.69
N ASN A 227 -2.72 -10.05 -3.31
CA ASN A 227 -3.73 -10.67 -2.42
C ASN A 227 -4.39 -11.85 -3.15
N ILE A 228 -4.33 -13.05 -2.57
CA ILE A 228 -4.87 -14.28 -3.17
C ILE A 228 -6.30 -14.62 -2.72
N ARG A 229 -6.88 -13.93 -1.71
CA ARG A 229 -8.21 -14.29 -1.16
C ARG A 229 -9.29 -14.42 -2.23
N GLN A 230 -9.34 -13.45 -3.15
CA GLN A 230 -10.28 -13.37 -4.27
C GLN A 230 -9.78 -14.08 -5.54
N ARG A 231 -8.71 -14.86 -5.42
CA ARG A 231 -8.06 -15.63 -6.50
C ARG A 231 -7.97 -17.12 -6.20
N MET A 232 -8.40 -17.58 -5.03
CA MET A 232 -8.51 -19.02 -4.71
C MET A 232 -9.68 -19.65 -5.49
N LYS A 233 -9.62 -20.97 -5.76
CA LYS A 233 -10.74 -21.71 -6.39
C LYS A 233 -12.04 -21.61 -5.60
N LEU A 234 -11.93 -21.60 -4.28
CA LEU A 234 -12.97 -21.16 -3.36
C LEU A 234 -12.52 -19.83 -2.74
N PRO A 235 -13.00 -18.68 -3.23
CA PRO A 235 -12.62 -17.37 -2.69
C PRO A 235 -12.99 -17.22 -1.21
N VAL A 236 -12.08 -16.67 -0.41
CA VAL A 236 -12.33 -16.40 1.02
C VAL A 236 -12.66 -14.92 1.26
N PRO A 237 -13.51 -14.59 2.26
CA PRO A 237 -13.84 -13.20 2.59
C PRO A 237 -12.62 -12.34 2.96
N ASN A 238 -12.72 -11.02 2.76
CA ASN A 238 -11.63 -10.10 3.11
C ASN A 238 -11.36 -10.01 4.63
N HIS A 239 -12.32 -10.39 5.48
CA HIS A 239 -12.17 -10.50 6.94
C HIS A 239 -11.57 -11.86 7.39
N THR A 240 -11.20 -12.75 6.46
CA THR A 240 -10.34 -13.88 6.78
C THR A 240 -8.93 -13.37 7.10
N PHE A 241 -8.56 -13.50 8.38
CA PHE A 241 -7.33 -12.96 8.93
C PHE A 241 -6.16 -13.88 8.60
N GLY A 242 -5.01 -13.30 8.25
CA GLY A 242 -3.79 -14.05 7.93
C GLY A 242 -3.00 -13.44 6.77
N ASN A 243 -1.85 -14.04 6.49
CA ASN A 243 -1.08 -13.74 5.29
C ASN A 243 -1.64 -14.50 4.07
N TYR A 244 -2.60 -13.90 3.35
CA TYR A 244 -3.09 -14.42 2.07
C TYR A 244 -2.48 -13.63 0.91
N GLY A 245 -1.17 -13.80 0.74
CA GLY A 245 -0.39 -13.16 -0.32
C GLY A 245 0.53 -14.12 -1.07
N THR A 246 0.80 -13.80 -2.33
CA THR A 246 1.92 -14.34 -3.11
C THR A 246 2.54 -13.23 -3.95
N VAL A 247 3.57 -13.52 -4.75
CA VAL A 247 4.24 -12.54 -5.62
C VAL A 247 4.05 -12.81 -7.10
N ALA A 248 3.78 -11.73 -7.84
CA ALA A 248 3.96 -11.68 -9.28
C ALA A 248 5.41 -11.30 -9.59
N ILE A 249 6.08 -12.08 -10.43
CA ILE A 249 7.50 -11.89 -10.78
C ILE A 249 7.56 -11.55 -12.27
N ALA A 250 8.10 -10.37 -12.60
CA ALA A 250 8.23 -9.89 -13.97
C ALA A 250 9.73 -9.68 -14.32
N PRO A 251 10.39 -10.66 -14.97
CA PRO A 251 11.80 -10.54 -15.37
C PRO A 251 11.99 -9.79 -16.70
N VAL A 252 13.07 -9.00 -16.75
CA VAL A 252 13.51 -8.23 -17.91
C VAL A 252 15.04 -8.29 -18.01
N VAL A 253 15.56 -8.66 -19.18
CA VAL A 253 16.99 -8.54 -19.51
C VAL A 253 17.32 -7.06 -19.74
N SER A 254 18.45 -6.56 -19.25
CA SER A 254 18.78 -5.14 -19.32
C SER A 254 19.29 -4.69 -20.71
N THR A 255 18.40 -4.67 -21.72
CA THR A 255 18.69 -4.26 -23.11
C THR A 255 18.21 -2.83 -23.44
N SER A 256 18.76 -2.18 -24.48
CA SER A 256 18.50 -0.75 -24.77
C SER A 256 17.01 -0.38 -24.85
N ASP A 257 16.18 -1.17 -25.53
CA ASP A 257 14.92 -0.71 -26.13
C ASP A 257 13.68 -0.84 -25.23
N ILE A 258 13.88 -0.90 -23.91
CA ILE A 258 12.81 -1.18 -22.94
C ILE A 258 12.02 0.08 -22.59
N ASN A 259 10.85 0.20 -23.22
CA ASN A 259 9.88 1.27 -22.99
C ASN A 259 8.87 0.91 -21.88
N ILE A 260 8.05 1.89 -21.48
CA ILE A 260 7.06 1.72 -20.38
C ILE A 260 5.91 0.76 -20.74
N THR A 261 5.54 0.64 -22.02
CA THR A 261 4.51 -0.29 -22.51
C THR A 261 4.93 -1.73 -22.24
N ILE A 262 6.15 -2.12 -22.62
CA ILE A 262 6.71 -3.47 -22.42
C ILE A 262 6.74 -3.83 -20.92
N LEU A 263 7.14 -2.87 -20.07
CA LEU A 263 7.19 -3.08 -18.62
C LEU A 263 5.78 -3.23 -18.01
N ALA A 264 4.83 -2.39 -18.44
CA ALA A 264 3.44 -2.47 -17.99
C ALA A 264 2.75 -3.76 -18.44
N GLU A 265 3.02 -4.21 -19.66
CA GLU A 265 2.54 -5.49 -20.20
C GLU A 265 3.09 -6.68 -19.41
N LYS A 266 4.41 -6.70 -19.11
CA LYS A 266 5.04 -7.74 -18.29
C LYS A 266 4.48 -7.78 -16.86
N LEU A 267 4.26 -6.63 -16.23
CA LEU A 267 3.58 -6.54 -14.94
C LEU A 267 2.14 -7.08 -15.01
N ASN A 268 1.41 -6.74 -16.07
CA ASN A 268 0.03 -7.15 -16.24
C ASN A 268 -0.10 -8.67 -16.47
N LYS A 269 0.78 -9.26 -17.30
CA LYS A 269 0.86 -10.71 -17.52
C LYS A 269 1.23 -11.45 -16.21
N SER A 270 2.30 -11.05 -15.52
CA SER A 270 2.72 -11.73 -14.29
C SER A 270 1.68 -11.63 -13.16
N ILE A 271 0.99 -10.49 -13.01
CA ILE A 271 -0.09 -10.31 -12.03
C ILE A 271 -1.35 -11.11 -12.41
N ARG A 272 -1.60 -11.39 -13.69
CA ARG A 272 -2.73 -12.24 -14.15
C ARG A 272 -2.45 -13.73 -14.01
N ASN A 273 -1.21 -14.16 -14.23
CA ASN A 273 -0.82 -15.57 -14.13
C ASN A 273 -1.03 -16.15 -12.71
N ILE A 274 -1.18 -15.30 -11.68
CA ILE A 274 -1.70 -15.69 -10.36
C ILE A 274 -3.22 -15.87 -10.43
N ASN A 275 -3.65 -16.89 -11.16
CA ASN A 275 -5.05 -17.32 -11.24
C ASN A 275 -5.37 -18.40 -10.19
N ALA A 276 -6.57 -18.98 -10.26
CA ALA A 276 -7.01 -19.97 -9.29
C ALA A 276 -6.22 -21.29 -9.32
N ASP A 277 -5.75 -21.71 -10.50
CA ASP A 277 -4.89 -22.89 -10.64
C ASP A 277 -3.48 -22.64 -10.09
N TYR A 278 -2.90 -21.46 -10.35
CA TYR A 278 -1.62 -21.06 -9.74
C TYR A 278 -1.73 -21.04 -8.21
N VAL A 279 -2.79 -20.44 -7.65
CA VAL A 279 -2.99 -20.36 -6.20
C VAL A 279 -3.21 -21.76 -5.60
N GLU A 280 -3.97 -22.63 -6.25
CA GLU A 280 -4.14 -24.01 -5.80
C GLU A 280 -2.81 -24.79 -5.84
N ASN A 281 -2.01 -24.65 -6.90
CA ASN A 281 -0.70 -25.28 -7.01
C ASN A 281 0.28 -24.79 -5.93
N VAL A 282 0.24 -23.50 -5.59
CA VAL A 282 0.99 -22.90 -4.48
C VAL A 282 0.54 -23.51 -3.14
N ILE A 283 -0.78 -23.57 -2.87
CA ILE A 283 -1.32 -24.20 -1.64
C ILE A 283 -0.96 -25.69 -1.58
N LYS A 284 -0.97 -26.42 -2.71
CA LYS A 284 -0.55 -27.83 -2.79
C LYS A 284 0.98 -28.01 -2.73
N GLY A 285 1.78 -26.96 -2.88
CA GLY A 285 3.24 -27.00 -2.69
C GLY A 285 4.03 -27.38 -3.93
N GLY A 286 3.50 -27.13 -5.12
CA GLY A 286 4.21 -27.40 -6.38
C GLY A 286 5.49 -26.58 -6.56
N ASN A 287 6.40 -27.10 -7.39
CA ASN A 287 7.78 -26.64 -7.57
C ASN A 287 7.96 -25.12 -7.81
N ASN A 288 6.96 -24.45 -8.40
CA ASN A 288 6.93 -23.00 -8.64
C ASN A 288 7.05 -22.15 -7.37
N MET A 289 6.79 -22.73 -6.19
CA MET A 289 7.05 -22.10 -4.90
C MET A 289 8.55 -21.86 -4.64
N ASN A 290 9.45 -22.73 -5.10
CA ASN A 290 10.86 -22.69 -4.68
C ASN A 290 11.58 -21.42 -5.19
N GLY A 291 11.36 -21.06 -6.46
CA GLY A 291 11.90 -19.82 -7.02
C GLY A 291 11.28 -18.56 -6.40
N SER A 292 9.96 -18.56 -6.24
CA SER A 292 9.22 -17.42 -5.67
C SER A 292 9.55 -17.18 -4.20
N ARG A 293 9.72 -18.26 -3.41
CA ARG A 293 10.19 -18.21 -2.02
C ARG A 293 11.62 -17.69 -1.92
N SER A 294 12.55 -18.23 -2.71
CA SER A 294 13.96 -17.79 -2.71
C SER A 294 14.08 -16.27 -2.95
N MET A 295 13.33 -15.74 -3.94
CA MET A 295 13.27 -14.31 -4.23
C MET A 295 12.65 -13.45 -3.13
N LEU A 296 11.56 -13.92 -2.51
CA LEU A 296 10.86 -13.20 -1.44
C LEU A 296 11.68 -13.11 -0.15
N LEU A 297 12.47 -14.15 0.14
CA LEU A 297 12.97 -14.44 1.48
C LEU A 297 14.49 -14.29 1.60
N GLY A 298 15.20 -14.04 0.49
CA GLY A 298 16.66 -13.97 0.49
C GLY A 298 17.33 -15.35 0.44
N PRO A 299 18.64 -15.41 0.17
CA PRO A 299 19.39 -16.67 0.25
C PRO A 299 19.45 -17.16 1.70
N SER A 300 19.00 -18.40 1.95
CA SER A 300 19.19 -19.08 3.23
C SER A 300 20.69 -19.35 3.45
N LYS A 301 21.22 -18.95 4.61
CA LYS A 301 22.62 -19.19 4.97
C LYS A 301 22.92 -20.65 5.37
N ASN A 302 21.89 -21.49 5.51
CA ASN A 302 22.03 -22.83 6.13
C ASN A 302 22.02 -24.00 5.13
N THR A 303 21.95 -23.76 3.81
CA THR A 303 22.13 -24.81 2.79
C THR A 303 23.54 -24.78 2.21
N ALA A 304 24.52 -25.03 3.08
CA ALA A 304 25.92 -25.27 2.74
C ALA A 304 26.32 -26.70 3.14
N GLY A 305 25.54 -27.68 2.68
CA GLY A 305 25.99 -29.07 2.56
C GLY A 305 26.40 -29.33 1.11
N PRO A 306 27.43 -30.17 0.86
CA PRO A 306 27.58 -30.78 -0.47
C PRO A 306 26.35 -31.68 -0.75
N ASP A 307 26.20 -32.08 -2.01
CA ASP A 307 25.22 -33.08 -2.45
C ASP A 307 23.74 -32.62 -2.45
N ASN A 308 23.44 -31.64 -3.31
CA ASN A 308 22.14 -31.57 -3.97
C ASN A 308 22.34 -31.78 -5.47
N ASN A 309 22.50 -33.05 -5.87
CA ASN A 309 22.42 -33.43 -7.29
C ASN A 309 20.99 -33.17 -7.78
N PHE A 310 20.83 -32.19 -8.66
CA PHE A 310 19.60 -32.03 -9.42
C PHE A 310 19.55 -33.13 -10.48
N GLU A 311 18.82 -34.21 -10.22
CA GLU A 311 18.49 -35.18 -11.27
C GLU A 311 17.56 -34.53 -12.30
N GLU A 312 18.03 -34.47 -13.55
CA GLU A 312 17.21 -34.04 -14.69
C GLU A 312 16.06 -35.03 -14.91
N SER A 313 14.84 -34.52 -14.91
CA SER A 313 13.68 -35.23 -15.46
C SER A 313 13.04 -34.35 -16.53
N GLU A 314 13.39 -34.62 -17.79
CA GLU A 314 12.71 -34.02 -18.93
C GLU A 314 11.27 -34.54 -19.04
N GLN A 315 10.29 -33.65 -19.07
CA GLN A 315 9.11 -33.86 -19.91
C GLN A 315 8.44 -32.53 -20.30
N HIS A 316 8.05 -32.42 -21.57
CA HIS A 316 7.46 -31.23 -22.17
C HIS A 316 6.05 -30.92 -21.62
N GLN A 317 5.73 -29.64 -21.35
CA GLN A 317 4.74 -28.88 -22.14
C GLN A 317 4.69 -27.36 -21.80
N SER A 318 4.54 -26.51 -22.83
CA SER A 318 4.46 -25.02 -22.81
C SER A 318 5.78 -24.27 -22.50
N ARG A 319 6.32 -23.53 -23.49
CA ARG A 319 7.77 -23.23 -23.62
C ARG A 319 8.15 -21.74 -23.75
N LEU A 320 7.49 -20.80 -23.06
CA LEU A 320 7.89 -19.37 -23.11
C LEU A 320 8.08 -18.65 -21.76
N ASP A 321 7.38 -19.03 -20.69
CA ASP A 321 7.52 -18.33 -19.39
C ASP A 321 8.49 -19.03 -18.42
N ASP A 322 8.60 -20.36 -18.44
CA ASP A 322 9.25 -21.14 -17.36
C ASP A 322 10.79 -21.02 -17.36
N HIS A 323 11.41 -20.98 -18.55
CA HIS A 323 12.84 -20.70 -18.69
C HIS A 323 13.24 -19.33 -18.10
N SER A 324 12.30 -18.38 -18.04
CA SER A 324 12.55 -17.08 -17.41
C SER A 324 12.61 -17.17 -15.88
N VAL A 325 11.80 -18.04 -15.26
CA VAL A 325 11.80 -18.26 -13.81
C VAL A 325 13.08 -18.97 -13.38
N GLU A 326 13.42 -20.07 -14.05
CA GLU A 326 14.64 -20.83 -13.75
C GLU A 326 15.91 -19.99 -13.96
N THR A 327 16.00 -19.24 -15.05
CA THR A 327 17.10 -18.29 -15.31
C THR A 327 17.15 -17.19 -14.25
N THR A 328 15.99 -16.71 -13.78
CA THR A 328 15.90 -15.69 -12.73
C THR A 328 16.38 -16.23 -11.37
N VAL A 329 16.04 -17.48 -11.02
CA VAL A 329 16.56 -18.15 -9.81
C VAL A 329 18.05 -18.39 -9.91
N LYS A 330 18.55 -18.86 -11.06
CA LYS A 330 19.99 -19.03 -11.34
C LYS A 330 20.75 -17.70 -11.29
N ALA A 331 20.15 -16.58 -11.70
CA ALA A 331 20.73 -15.24 -11.60
C ALA A 331 20.71 -14.67 -10.17
N PHE A 332 19.64 -14.93 -9.41
CA PHE A 332 19.53 -14.57 -7.99
C PHE A 332 20.66 -15.20 -7.17
N SER A 333 20.88 -16.51 -7.32
CA SER A 333 21.97 -17.23 -6.64
C SER A 333 23.38 -16.78 -7.05
N LYS A 334 23.52 -16.08 -8.18
CA LYS A 334 24.80 -15.54 -8.69
C LYS A 334 25.01 -14.06 -8.35
N GLY A 335 24.04 -13.37 -7.75
CA GLY A 335 24.09 -11.93 -7.51
C GLY A 335 23.97 -11.06 -8.77
N ASP A 336 23.62 -11.65 -9.92
CA ASP A 336 23.49 -10.99 -11.23
C ASP A 336 22.10 -10.34 -11.43
N LEU A 337 21.37 -10.10 -10.33
CA LEU A 337 19.97 -9.70 -10.29
C LEU A 337 19.75 -8.43 -9.46
N GLU A 338 18.99 -7.48 -10.01
CA GLU A 338 18.45 -6.33 -9.25
C GLU A 338 16.92 -6.40 -9.17
N VAL A 339 16.36 -6.18 -7.98
CA VAL A 339 14.94 -6.41 -7.66
C VAL A 339 14.22 -5.10 -7.30
N CYS A 340 13.10 -4.84 -7.97
CA CYS A 340 12.21 -3.71 -7.71
C CYS A 340 10.91 -4.22 -7.05
N ASN A 341 10.85 -4.19 -5.73
CA ASN A 341 9.72 -4.68 -4.94
C ASN A 341 8.58 -3.65 -4.85
N PHE A 342 7.33 -4.11 -5.00
CA PHE A 342 6.13 -3.28 -4.92
C PHE A 342 5.03 -3.94 -4.08
N THR A 343 4.60 -3.26 -3.02
CA THR A 343 3.41 -3.62 -2.25
C THR A 343 2.38 -2.50 -2.37
N SER A 344 1.30 -2.76 -3.12
CA SER A 344 0.26 -1.76 -3.37
C SER A 344 -0.79 -1.74 -2.26
N TRP A 345 -0.93 -0.61 -1.57
CA TRP A 345 -2.04 -0.36 -0.62
C TRP A 345 -3.28 0.28 -1.31
N CYS A 346 -3.29 0.36 -2.65
CA CYS A 346 -4.45 0.88 -3.38
C CYS A 346 -5.71 0.04 -3.13
N ARG A 347 -6.86 0.72 -3.02
CA ARG A 347 -8.19 0.12 -2.76
C ARG A 347 -8.31 -0.60 -1.41
N CYS A 348 -7.41 -0.34 -0.46
CA CYS A 348 -7.63 -0.67 0.94
C CYS A 348 -8.37 0.50 1.62
N PRO A 349 -9.46 0.25 2.37
CA PRO A 349 -10.29 1.30 2.99
C PRO A 349 -9.64 1.91 4.26
N VAL A 350 -8.36 2.30 4.19
CA VAL A 350 -7.64 2.94 5.32
C VAL A 350 -8.24 4.28 5.71
N TYR A 351 -8.80 5.01 4.73
CA TYR A 351 -9.48 6.30 4.93
C TYR A 351 -10.94 6.19 5.39
N GLU A 352 -11.44 4.97 5.56
CA GLU A 352 -12.82 4.72 6.00
C GLU A 352 -12.84 4.29 7.49
N VAL A 353 -11.66 4.24 8.13
CA VAL A 353 -11.46 3.98 9.56
C VAL A 353 -11.88 5.21 10.37
N ASP A 354 -13.18 5.37 10.63
CA ASP A 354 -13.74 6.45 11.46
C ASP A 354 -13.90 5.98 12.92
N PHE A 355 -13.14 6.60 13.83
CA PHE A 355 -13.29 6.39 15.27
C PHE A 355 -14.37 7.29 15.88
N GLY A 356 -15.46 7.62 15.19
CA GLY A 356 -16.51 8.53 15.69
C GLY A 356 -16.09 10.00 15.81
N TRP A 357 -15.01 10.39 15.13
CA TRP A 357 -14.50 11.77 15.10
C TRP A 357 -14.29 12.30 13.67
N GLY A 358 -14.64 11.49 12.66
CA GLY A 358 -14.35 11.71 11.26
C GLY A 358 -13.23 10.80 10.76
N ASN A 359 -13.33 10.47 9.47
CA ASN A 359 -12.29 9.79 8.71
C ASN A 359 -10.90 10.45 8.85
N PRO A 360 -9.80 9.70 8.70
CA PRO A 360 -8.45 10.26 8.78
C PRO A 360 -8.21 11.34 7.72
N GLU A 361 -7.92 12.58 8.15
CA GLU A 361 -7.47 13.67 7.26
C GLU A 361 -6.15 13.30 6.57
N TRP A 362 -5.30 12.57 7.30
CA TRP A 362 -3.99 12.14 6.83
C TRP A 362 -3.64 10.77 7.37
N SER A 363 -3.02 9.94 6.53
CA SER A 363 -2.34 8.71 6.92
C SER A 363 -0.97 8.66 6.25
N GLU A 364 -0.07 7.81 6.77
CA GLU A 364 1.16 7.43 6.06
C GLU A 364 0.88 6.60 4.77
N VAL A 365 -0.38 6.48 4.37
CA VAL A 365 -0.84 6.03 3.05
C VAL A 365 -1.60 7.19 2.35
N PHE A 366 -0.96 8.37 2.30
CA PHE A 366 -1.42 9.65 1.66
C PHE A 366 -2.59 10.35 2.43
N ALA A 367 -3.15 11.52 2.06
CA ALA A 367 -3.05 12.39 0.86
C ALA A 367 -3.40 13.87 1.19
N VAL A 368 -3.11 14.82 0.28
CA VAL A 368 -3.63 16.22 0.31
C VAL A 368 -3.79 16.73 -1.13
N ALA A 369 -4.95 17.31 -1.48
CA ALA A 369 -5.17 17.91 -2.80
C ALA A 369 -6.18 19.08 -2.84
N PHE A 370 -7.23 19.07 -2.00
CA PHE A 370 -8.34 20.03 -2.14
C PHE A 370 -8.14 21.38 -1.44
N ALA A 371 -7.42 21.44 -0.31
CA ALA A 371 -7.19 22.70 0.40
C ALA A 371 -6.32 23.70 -0.38
N LEU A 372 -5.30 23.21 -1.10
CA LEU A 372 -4.35 24.06 -1.83
C LEU A 372 -4.97 24.72 -3.07
N LEU A 373 -5.90 24.04 -3.76
CA LEU A 373 -6.57 24.59 -4.94
C LEU A 373 -7.58 25.70 -4.57
N ALA A 374 -8.32 25.53 -3.47
CA ALA A 374 -9.25 26.56 -2.98
C ALA A 374 -8.51 27.82 -2.50
N ALA A 375 -7.44 27.66 -1.73
CA ALA A 375 -6.60 28.78 -1.30
C ALA A 375 -5.92 29.48 -2.49
N GLY A 376 -5.38 28.71 -3.45
CA GLY A 376 -4.77 29.24 -4.67
C GLY A 376 -5.73 30.05 -5.53
N ALA A 377 -6.97 29.59 -5.69
CA ALA A 377 -8.00 30.33 -6.42
C ALA A 377 -8.35 31.66 -5.73
N VAL A 378 -8.60 31.65 -4.41
CA VAL A 378 -8.92 32.88 -3.64
C VAL A 378 -7.75 33.88 -3.68
N ILE A 379 -6.50 33.42 -3.54
CA ILE A 379 -5.31 34.26 -3.64
C ILE A 379 -5.16 34.84 -5.05
N LEU A 380 -5.44 34.07 -6.11
CA LEU A 380 -5.41 34.57 -7.48
C LEU A 380 -6.47 35.64 -7.72
N THR A 381 -7.71 35.42 -7.28
CA THR A 381 -8.80 36.41 -7.39
C THR A 381 -8.48 37.70 -6.62
N LEU A 382 -7.94 37.61 -5.40
CA LEU A 382 -7.53 38.77 -4.62
C LEU A 382 -6.41 39.57 -5.30
N ASN A 383 -5.40 38.90 -5.89
CA ASN A 383 -4.33 39.60 -6.62
C ASN A 383 -4.83 40.26 -7.92
N VAL A 384 -5.81 39.67 -8.62
CA VAL A 384 -6.38 40.26 -9.84
C VAL A 384 -7.27 41.48 -9.53
N LEU A 385 -7.94 41.52 -8.37
CA LEU A 385 -8.73 42.68 -7.94
C LEU A 385 -7.89 43.94 -7.69
N LEU A 386 -6.60 43.77 -7.39
CA LEU A 386 -5.61 44.84 -7.19
C LEU A 386 -5.02 45.40 -8.51
N LEU A 387 -5.44 44.89 -9.67
CA LEU A 387 -5.03 45.39 -10.99
C LEU A 387 -6.09 46.34 -11.55
N ASP A 388 -5.72 47.45 -12.18
CA ASP A 388 -6.68 48.45 -12.71
C ASP A 388 -7.43 48.01 -14.00
N ASN A 389 -7.31 46.74 -14.40
CA ASN A 389 -7.91 46.24 -15.64
C ASN A 389 -9.28 45.57 -15.39
N VAL A 390 -10.36 46.35 -15.57
CA VAL A 390 -11.76 45.91 -15.41
C VAL A 390 -12.09 44.66 -16.24
N ILE A 391 -11.62 44.59 -17.50
CA ILE A 391 -11.88 43.44 -18.38
C ILE A 391 -11.27 42.16 -17.79
N LEU A 392 -10.05 42.24 -17.25
CA LEU A 392 -9.39 41.11 -16.61
C LEU A 392 -10.11 40.65 -15.33
N LYS A 393 -10.61 41.61 -14.51
CA LYS A 393 -11.43 41.30 -13.33
C LYS A 393 -12.69 40.52 -13.72
N VAL A 394 -13.45 41.02 -14.69
CA VAL A 394 -14.69 40.37 -15.16
C VAL A 394 -14.41 38.97 -15.71
N VAL A 395 -13.36 38.78 -16.53
CA VAL A 395 -13.00 37.44 -17.04
C VAL A 395 -12.66 36.47 -15.92
N VAL A 396 -11.81 36.87 -14.95
CA VAL A 396 -11.40 35.99 -13.85
C VAL A 396 -12.57 35.64 -12.93
N VAL A 397 -13.44 36.61 -12.63
CA VAL A 397 -14.64 36.37 -11.81
C VAL A 397 -15.65 35.48 -12.54
N CYS A 398 -15.89 35.67 -13.84
CA CYS A 398 -16.75 34.80 -14.63
C CYS A 398 -16.23 33.36 -14.71
N VAL A 399 -14.91 33.16 -14.84
CA VAL A 399 -14.29 31.83 -14.79
C VAL A 399 -14.42 31.19 -13.40
N ALA A 400 -14.21 31.96 -12.33
CA ALA A 400 -14.39 31.49 -10.96
C ALA A 400 -15.85 31.10 -10.67
N LEU A 401 -16.81 31.90 -11.14
CA LEU A 401 -18.25 31.60 -11.07
C LEU A 401 -18.58 30.30 -11.82
N ALA A 402 -18.23 30.21 -13.11
CA ALA A 402 -18.48 29.01 -13.91
C ALA A 402 -17.87 27.75 -13.29
N TRP A 403 -16.63 27.84 -12.79
CA TRP A 403 -15.96 26.73 -12.09
C TRP A 403 -16.67 26.36 -10.78
N SER A 404 -17.05 27.34 -9.95
CA SER A 404 -17.72 27.12 -8.68
C SER A 404 -19.09 26.46 -8.86
N SER A 405 -19.90 26.93 -9.82
CA SER A 405 -21.19 26.34 -10.18
C SER A 405 -21.05 24.91 -10.73
N TRP A 406 -20.08 24.67 -11.61
CA TRP A 406 -19.78 23.33 -12.13
C TRP A 406 -19.27 22.39 -11.02
N ALA A 407 -18.46 22.88 -10.09
CA ALA A 407 -17.96 22.13 -8.95
C ALA A 407 -19.03 21.85 -7.89
N ALA A 408 -20.06 22.69 -7.75
CA ALA A 408 -21.20 22.46 -6.86
C ALA A 408 -22.19 21.41 -7.42
N TYR A 409 -22.37 21.36 -8.74
CA TYR A 409 -23.37 20.52 -9.41
C TYR A 409 -23.35 19.03 -9.00
N PRO A 410 -22.20 18.34 -8.93
CA PRO A 410 -22.15 16.94 -8.48
C PRO A 410 -22.74 16.72 -7.09
N PHE A 411 -22.55 17.64 -6.16
CA PHE A 411 -22.93 17.49 -4.75
C PHE A 411 -24.40 17.81 -4.48
N MET A 412 -25.06 18.58 -5.36
CA MET A 412 -26.52 18.80 -5.27
C MET A 412 -27.33 17.59 -5.76
N SER A 413 -26.71 16.63 -6.46
CA SER A 413 -27.35 15.39 -6.86
C SER A 413 -27.83 14.56 -5.66
N THR A 414 -28.98 13.88 -5.82
CA THR A 414 -29.50 12.90 -4.86
C THR A 414 -28.59 11.68 -4.72
N ALA A 415 -27.69 11.44 -5.69
CA ALA A 415 -26.72 10.33 -5.68
C ALA A 415 -25.51 10.54 -4.74
N VAL A 416 -25.36 11.71 -4.10
CA VAL A 416 -24.22 12.00 -3.21
C VAL A 416 -24.60 11.82 -1.73
N ASN A 417 -23.76 11.05 -1.01
CA ASN A 417 -23.90 10.78 0.43
C ASN A 417 -24.08 12.08 1.25
N PRO A 418 -25.04 12.15 2.19
CA PRO A 418 -25.31 13.35 3.00
C PRO A 418 -24.07 13.98 3.66
N ARG A 419 -23.12 13.19 4.18
CA ARG A 419 -21.89 13.74 4.78
C ARG A 419 -20.98 14.42 3.75
N ARG A 420 -21.00 13.99 2.48
CA ARG A 420 -20.29 14.67 1.38
C ARG A 420 -21.02 15.91 0.87
N LYS A 421 -22.31 16.10 1.17
CA LYS A 421 -23.02 17.37 0.88
C LYS A 421 -22.56 18.53 1.77
N ALA A 422 -21.87 18.28 2.87
CA ALA A 422 -21.16 19.34 3.61
C ALA A 422 -20.01 19.94 2.79
N LEU A 423 -19.38 19.17 1.88
CA LEU A 423 -18.33 19.67 1.00
C LEU A 423 -18.87 20.61 -0.10
N THR A 424 -20.18 20.61 -0.36
CA THR A 424 -20.83 21.63 -1.23
C THR A 424 -20.67 23.05 -0.68
N LEU A 425 -20.44 23.20 0.64
CA LEU A 425 -20.22 24.51 1.26
C LEU A 425 -19.04 25.24 0.62
N TYR A 426 -17.97 24.55 0.23
CA TYR A 426 -16.78 25.18 -0.37
C TYR A 426 -17.05 25.81 -1.75
N PRO A 427 -17.58 25.10 -2.77
CA PRO A 427 -17.93 25.72 -4.04
C PRO A 427 -19.09 26.71 -3.92
N VAL A 428 -20.05 26.52 -2.99
CA VAL A 428 -21.15 27.48 -2.75
C VAL A 428 -20.65 28.78 -2.12
N VAL A 429 -19.76 28.71 -1.11
CA VAL A 429 -19.12 29.91 -0.54
C VAL A 429 -18.23 30.58 -1.59
N LEU A 430 -17.47 29.82 -2.38
CA LEU A 430 -16.68 30.38 -3.48
C LEU A 430 -17.56 31.05 -4.54
N MET A 431 -18.74 30.50 -4.84
CA MET A 431 -19.73 31.11 -5.72
C MET A 431 -20.24 32.44 -5.14
N TYR A 432 -20.68 32.47 -3.88
CA TYR A 432 -21.12 33.72 -3.23
C TYR A 432 -20.02 34.78 -3.17
N VAL A 433 -18.79 34.39 -2.83
CA VAL A 433 -17.61 35.28 -2.85
C VAL A 433 -17.35 35.81 -4.26
N SER A 434 -17.46 34.96 -5.29
CA SER A 434 -17.28 35.38 -6.68
C SER A 434 -18.41 36.28 -7.18
N VAL A 435 -19.66 36.09 -6.73
CA VAL A 435 -20.78 37.01 -7.02
C VAL A 435 -20.53 38.36 -6.36
N GLY A 436 -20.09 38.38 -5.10
CA GLY A 436 -19.72 39.62 -4.41
C GLY A 436 -18.61 40.39 -5.12
N PHE A 437 -17.59 39.67 -5.62
CA PHE A 437 -16.53 40.28 -6.42
C PHE A 437 -16.96 40.68 -7.85
N LEU A 438 -18.03 40.08 -8.41
CA LEU A 438 -18.57 40.53 -9.70
C LEU A 438 -19.20 41.92 -9.57
N ILE A 439 -19.90 42.18 -8.46
CA ILE A 439 -20.50 43.49 -8.16
C ILE A 439 -19.38 44.54 -8.01
N ILE A 440 -18.37 44.26 -7.18
CA ILE A 440 -17.22 45.14 -6.92
C ILE A 440 -16.32 45.35 -8.17
N ALA A 441 -16.44 44.50 -9.20
CA ALA A 441 -15.69 44.62 -10.45
C ALA A 441 -16.44 45.39 -11.56
N ILE A 442 -17.71 45.75 -11.33
CA ILE A 442 -18.57 46.48 -12.27
C ILE A 442 -18.81 47.92 -11.80
N ASP A 443 -18.78 48.17 -10.49
CA ASP A 443 -18.62 49.51 -9.88
C ASP A 443 -17.19 50.07 -10.08
#